data_AF-A0A0J6G9E5-F1
#
_entry.id   AF-A0A0J6G9E5-F1
#
_cell.length_a   1.000
_cell.length_b   1.000
_cell.length_c   1.000
_cell.angle_alpha   90.00
_cell.angle_beta   90.00
_cell.angle_gamma   90.00
#
_symmetry.space_group_name_H-M   'P 1'
#
loop_
_entity.id
_entity.type
_entity.pdbx_description
1 polymer ?
#
loop_
_entity_poly.entity_id
_entity_poly.type
_entity_poly.pdbx_seq_one_letter_code
_entity_poly.pdbx_strand_id
1 'polypeptide(L)'
;MNHILKEHLSGKANKSQFNMPEGELRQLLQSNQVVSSPVVKTLESKTHGILYVRQVDVGRAIGTDYLKNNNTTSIITTQPDRFGNIVTAFPGI
;
A
#
# COMPACT_ATOMS: atom_id res chain seq x y z
N MET A 1 -5.91 -8.60 2.02
CA MET A 1 -6.76 -7.55 2.63
C MET A 1 -6.69 -7.52 4.16
N ASN A 2 -6.90 -8.63 4.88
CA ASN A 2 -6.93 -8.63 6.36
C ASN A 2 -5.72 -7.96 7.03
N HIS A 3 -4.51 -8.19 6.51
CA HIS A 3 -3.30 -7.54 7.03
C HIS A 3 -3.35 -6.01 6.88
N ILE A 4 -3.79 -5.51 5.72
CA ILE A 4 -3.93 -4.08 5.44
C ILE A 4 -4.94 -3.45 6.40
N LEU A 5 -6.09 -4.10 6.63
CA LEU A 5 -7.10 -3.59 7.56
C LEU A 5 -6.57 -3.49 8.99
N LYS A 6 -5.86 -4.52 9.44
CA LYS A 6 -5.33 -4.61 10.81
C LYS A 6 -4.19 -3.63 11.07
N GLU A 7 -3.34 -3.36 10.08
CA GLU A 7 -2.10 -2.60 10.28
C GLU A 7 -2.15 -1.19 9.67
N HIS A 8 -2.84 -1.00 8.55
CA HIS A 8 -2.81 0.23 7.75
C HIS A 8 -4.17 0.90 7.56
N LEU A 9 -5.27 0.31 8.04
CA LEU A 9 -6.58 0.95 8.14
C LEU A 9 -7.16 0.81 9.56
N SER A 10 -6.28 0.74 10.57
CA SER A 10 -6.66 0.52 11.96
C SER A 10 -6.59 1.78 12.83
N GLY A 11 -6.02 2.86 12.31
CA GLY A 11 -5.78 4.11 13.05
C GLY A 11 -4.58 4.06 14.00
N LYS A 12 -3.78 2.99 13.98
CA LYS A 12 -2.57 2.88 14.82
C LYS A 12 -1.51 3.90 14.39
N ALA A 13 -1.03 4.71 15.34
CA ALA A 13 -0.04 5.76 15.07
C ALA A 13 1.39 5.27 14.78
N ASN A 14 1.67 3.97 14.94
CA ASN A 14 3.00 3.37 14.74
C ASN A 14 3.19 2.74 13.34
N LYS A 15 2.26 3.02 12.41
CA LYS A 15 2.25 2.52 11.04
C LYS A 15 1.59 3.56 10.14
N SER A 16 1.97 3.61 8.87
CA SER A 16 1.28 4.43 7.88
C SER A 16 -0.19 4.03 7.79
N GLN A 17 -1.10 5.01 7.81
CA GLN A 17 -2.54 4.78 7.86
C GLN A 17 -3.24 5.37 6.65
N PHE A 18 -4.07 4.56 5.97
CA PHE A 18 -5.05 5.06 5.01
C PHE A 18 -6.11 5.88 5.74
N ASN A 19 -6.63 6.91 5.08
CA ASN A 19 -7.69 7.78 5.60
C ASN A 19 -9.01 7.68 4.81
N MET A 20 -9.21 6.57 4.10
CA MET A 20 -10.38 6.30 3.25
C MET A 20 -11.16 5.05 3.71
N PRO A 21 -12.45 4.93 3.41
CA PRO A 21 -13.22 3.72 3.70
C PRO A 21 -12.63 2.47 3.04
N GLU A 22 -12.83 1.30 3.65
CA GLU A 22 -12.33 0.02 3.12
C GLU A 22 -12.77 -0.24 1.67
N GLY A 23 -14.03 0.07 1.34
CA GLY A 23 -14.56 -0.12 -0.02
C GLY A 23 -13.81 0.71 -1.06
N GLU A 24 -13.49 1.96 -0.72
CA GLU A 24 -12.70 2.85 -1.56
C GLU A 24 -11.26 2.36 -1.71
N LEU A 25 -10.65 1.89 -0.62
CA LEU A 25 -9.32 1.29 -0.65
C LEU A 25 -9.27 0.05 -1.56
N ARG A 26 -10.28 -0.83 -1.49
CA ARG A 26 -10.38 -2.01 -2.38
C ARG A 26 -10.42 -1.60 -3.85
N GLN A 27 -11.21 -0.57 -4.19
CA GLN A 27 -11.27 -0.04 -5.55
C GLN A 27 -9.94 0.55 -5.99
N LEU A 28 -9.27 1.31 -5.13
CA LEU A 28 -7.95 1.89 -5.42
C LEU A 28 -6.91 0.81 -5.71
N LEU A 29 -6.85 -0.23 -4.88
CA LEU A 29 -5.92 -1.35 -5.04
C LEU A 29 -6.13 -2.15 -6.34
N GLN A 30 -7.35 -2.13 -6.88
CA GLN A 30 -7.71 -2.78 -8.15
C GLN A 30 -7.63 -1.83 -9.35
N SER A 31 -7.36 -0.54 -9.14
CA SER A 31 -7.31 0.45 -10.22
C SER A 31 -6.17 0.16 -11.20
N ASN A 32 -6.39 0.44 -12.49
CA ASN A 32 -5.39 0.27 -13.54
C ASN A 32 -4.09 1.00 -13.23
N GLN A 33 -4.18 2.18 -12.61
CA GLN A 33 -3.03 2.98 -12.19
C GLN A 33 -2.15 2.23 -11.19
N VAL A 34 -2.74 1.49 -10.24
CA VAL A 34 -1.99 0.71 -9.25
C VAL A 34 -1.51 -0.61 -9.83
N VAL A 35 -2.38 -1.39 -10.48
CA VAL A 35 -2.05 -2.75 -10.94
C VAL A 35 -1.17 -2.79 -12.19
N SER A 36 -1.10 -1.71 -12.96
CA SER A 36 -0.25 -1.62 -14.17
C SER A 36 1.04 -0.81 -13.93
N SER A 37 1.23 -0.24 -12.74
CA SER A 37 2.42 0.54 -12.40
C SER A 37 3.71 -0.29 -12.49
N PRO A 38 4.85 0.29 -12.90
CA PRO A 38 6.10 -0.44 -12.96
C PRO A 38 6.56 -0.89 -11.56
N VAL A 39 7.21 -2.05 -11.52
CA VAL A 39 7.89 -2.53 -10.31
C VAL A 39 9.16 -1.70 -10.11
N VAL A 40 9.31 -1.11 -8.92
CA VAL A 40 10.46 -0.23 -8.60
C VAL A 40 11.58 -0.98 -7.87
N LYS A 41 11.25 -2.07 -7.17
CA LYS A 41 12.21 -2.99 -6.52
C LYS A 41 11.54 -4.30 -6.13
N THR A 42 12.33 -5.29 -5.77
CA THR A 42 11.87 -6.56 -5.19
C THR A 42 12.27 -6.69 -3.72
N LEU A 43 11.47 -7.40 -2.94
CA LEU A 43 11.78 -7.74 -1.54
C LEU A 43 11.62 -9.24 -1.32
N GLU A 44 12.51 -9.85 -0.56
CA GLU A 44 12.38 -11.25 -0.16
C GLU A 44 11.54 -11.36 1.12
N SER A 45 10.42 -12.09 1.03
CA SER A 45 9.55 -12.42 2.14
C SER A 45 9.72 -13.88 2.53
N LYS A 46 9.98 -14.13 3.81
CA LYS A 46 10.10 -15.49 4.37
C LYS A 46 8.87 -16.36 4.11
N THR A 47 7.69 -15.73 3.99
CA THR A 47 6.40 -16.44 3.89
C THR A 47 5.74 -16.33 2.52
N HIS A 48 6.12 -15.35 1.70
CA HIS A 48 5.48 -15.09 0.40
C HIS A 48 6.46 -15.12 -0.78
N GLY A 49 7.74 -15.41 -0.55
CA GLY A 49 8.77 -15.37 -1.59
C GLY A 49 9.07 -13.94 -2.05
N ILE A 50 9.33 -13.74 -3.34
CA ILE A 50 9.62 -12.42 -3.90
C ILE A 50 8.35 -11.58 -3.97
N LEU A 51 8.39 -10.40 -3.36
CA LEU A 51 7.39 -9.33 -3.47
C LEU A 51 7.86 -8.27 -4.46
N TYR A 52 6.96 -7.80 -5.31
CA TYR A 52 7.23 -6.84 -6.39
C TYR A 52 6.72 -5.46 -5.99
N VAL A 53 7.58 -4.65 -5.39
CA VAL A 53 7.19 -3.35 -4.84
C VAL A 53 6.84 -2.38 -5.96
N ARG A 54 5.69 -1.74 -5.82
CA ARG A 54 5.23 -0.64 -6.68
C ARG A 54 4.96 0.57 -5.82
N GLN A 55 5.28 1.75 -6.32
CA GLN A 55 5.09 3.04 -5.64
C GLN A 55 4.41 3.97 -6.63
N VAL A 56 3.20 4.41 -6.29
CA VAL A 56 2.31 5.09 -7.23
C VAL A 56 1.76 6.34 -6.57
N ASP A 57 1.97 7.49 -7.21
CA ASP A 57 1.24 8.71 -6.86
C ASP A 57 -0.16 8.64 -7.44
N VAL A 58 -1.17 8.64 -6.56
CA VAL A 58 -2.59 8.56 -6.93
C VAL A 58 -3.23 9.93 -7.17
N GLY A 59 -2.46 11.01 -7.05
CA GLY A 59 -2.89 12.39 -7.35
C GLY A 59 -3.79 13.03 -6.31
N ARG A 60 -4.07 12.35 -5.19
CA ARG A 60 -4.85 12.86 -4.06
C ARG A 60 -4.36 12.28 -2.75
N ALA A 61 -4.60 12.97 -1.64
CA ALA A 61 -4.28 12.46 -0.32
C ALA A 61 -5.03 11.15 -0.03
N ILE A 62 -4.31 10.12 0.41
CA ILE A 62 -4.87 8.79 0.72
C ILE A 62 -4.54 8.30 2.14
N GLY A 63 -3.74 9.05 2.88
CA GLY A 63 -3.33 8.66 4.22
C GLY A 63 -2.10 9.40 4.72
N THR A 64 -1.47 8.83 5.75
CA THR A 64 -0.27 9.35 6.41
C THR A 64 0.90 8.39 6.28
N ASP A 65 2.11 8.92 6.13
CA ASP A 65 3.35 8.14 6.09
C ASP A 65 4.07 8.20 7.45
N TYR A 66 4.11 7.08 8.16
CA TYR A 66 4.75 6.97 9.47
C TYR A 66 6.25 7.29 9.44
N LEU A 67 6.94 6.94 8.36
CA LEU A 67 8.37 7.20 8.20
C LEU A 67 8.66 8.68 7.92
N LYS A 68 7.62 9.46 7.60
CA LYS A 68 7.68 10.91 7.34
C LYS A 68 6.88 11.68 8.39
N ASN A 69 7.02 11.30 9.67
CA ASN A 69 6.37 11.98 10.80
C ASN A 69 4.83 12.04 10.67
N ASN A 70 4.21 11.03 10.06
CA ASN A 70 2.77 10.99 9.77
C ASN A 70 2.28 12.11 8.84
N ASN A 71 3.15 12.67 7.99
CA ASN A 71 2.73 13.62 6.96
C ASN A 71 1.75 12.97 5.98
N THR A 72 0.79 13.77 5.51
CA THR A 72 -0.15 13.37 4.45
C THR A 72 0.59 12.97 3.18
N THR A 73 0.13 11.91 2.51
CA THR A 73 0.73 11.42 1.26
C THR A 73 -0.34 11.00 0.26
N SER A 74 0.01 11.16 -1.03
CA SER A 74 -0.71 10.61 -2.18
C SER A 74 -0.06 9.34 -2.74
N ILE A 75 1.08 8.94 -2.19
CA ILE A 75 1.80 7.75 -2.65
C ILE A 75 1.22 6.51 -1.97
N ILE A 76 0.86 5.50 -2.77
CA ILE A 76 0.59 4.16 -2.28
C ILE A 76 1.78 3.24 -2.63
N THR A 77 2.27 2.52 -1.64
CA THR A 77 3.16 1.38 -1.85
C THR A 77 2.34 0.09 -1.84
N THR A 78 2.49 -0.75 -2.86
CA THR A 78 1.92 -2.11 -2.88
C THR A 78 3.03 -3.15 -3.01
N GLN A 79 2.80 -4.33 -2.42
CA GLN A 79 3.73 -5.44 -2.43
C GLN A 79 3.00 -6.73 -2.85
N PRO A 80 2.66 -6.88 -4.14
CA PRO A 80 2.12 -8.12 -4.67
C PRO A 80 3.16 -9.25 -4.73
N ASP A 81 2.67 -10.49 -4.66
CA ASP A 81 3.44 -11.68 -4.98
C ASP A 81 3.59 -11.89 -6.51
N ARG A 82 4.25 -12.98 -6.92
CA ARG A 82 4.44 -13.36 -8.35
C ARG A 82 3.15 -13.60 -9.13
N PHE A 83 2.02 -13.81 -8.45
CA PHE A 83 0.71 -14.03 -9.06
C PHE A 83 -0.13 -12.76 -9.09
N GLY A 84 0.39 -11.63 -8.57
CA GLY A 84 -0.32 -10.36 -8.48
C GLY A 84 -1.20 -10.23 -7.24
N ASN A 85 -1.18 -11.19 -6.30
CA ASN A 85 -1.95 -11.06 -5.07
C ASN A 85 -1.29 -10.04 -4.16
N ILE A 86 -2.03 -9.00 -3.76
CA ILE A 86 -1.52 -7.97 -2.85
C ILE A 86 -1.34 -8.55 -1.45
N VAL A 87 -0.09 -8.76 -1.04
CA VAL A 87 0.28 -9.22 0.31
C VAL A 87 0.10 -8.10 1.31
N THR A 88 0.60 -6.90 0.99
CA THR A 88 0.37 -5.68 1.76
C THR A 88 0.34 -4.44 0.87
N ALA A 89 -0.27 -3.38 1.40
CA ALA A 89 -0.26 -2.04 0.83
C ALA A 89 -0.35 -1.01 1.96
N PHE A 90 0.29 0.15 1.78
CA PHE A 90 0.28 1.23 2.76
C PHE A 90 0.56 2.60 2.09
N PRO A 91 0.13 3.71 2.71
CA PRO A 91 0.52 5.06 2.25
C PRO A 91 1.99 5.36 2.55
N GLY A 92 2.68 6.00 1.62
CA GLY A 92 4.09 6.37 1.77
C GLY A 92 5.04 5.43 1.00
N ILE A 93 6.35 5.66 1.19
CA ILE A 93 7.47 5.01 0.46
C ILE A 93 8.34 4.19 1.39
#